data_AF-A0AAU6U4N8-F1
#
_entry.id   AF-A0AAU6U4N8-F1
#
_cell.length_a   1.000
_cell.length_b   1.000
_cell.length_c   1.000
_cell.angle_alpha   90.00
_cell.angle_beta   90.00
_cell.angle_gamma   90.00
#
_symmetry.space_group_name_H-M   'P 1'
#
loop_
_entity.id
_entity.type
_entity.pdbx_description
1 polymer ?
#
loop_
_entity_poly.entity_id
_entity_poly.type
_entity_poly.pdbx_seq_one_letter_code
_entity_poly.pdbx_strand_id
1 'polypeptide(L)'
;MTMTMTTHTHEQQPTVPEQPTRIFAQWGLPHTVTPRFGARLIQEHHRLHFLSDRASLIGEWAEEAIDRLEASFPTIIKELEAKLLAGELDAQRQQRITVHHGGFTCDADTLGSHGYLYLTIYPATSMDANLLSPIRKT
;
A
#
# COMPACT_ATOMS: atom_id res chain seq x y z
N MET A 1 -25.65 50.36 -41.03
CA MET A 1 -26.37 49.65 -39.95
C MET A 1 -25.40 48.64 -39.35
N THR A 2 -25.17 48.72 -38.03
CA THR A 2 -24.45 47.77 -37.16
C THR A 2 -25.01 46.35 -37.31
N MET A 3 -24.29 45.24 -37.06
CA MET A 3 -23.69 44.81 -35.78
C MET A 3 -22.55 43.79 -35.96
N THR A 4 -21.60 43.82 -35.02
CA THR A 4 -20.56 42.82 -34.71
C THR A 4 -21.14 41.46 -34.29
N MET A 5 -20.47 40.36 -34.65
CA MET A 5 -20.44 39.14 -33.81
C MET A 5 -19.04 38.54 -33.77
N THR A 6 -18.50 38.49 -32.56
CA THR A 6 -17.27 37.85 -32.13
C THR A 6 -17.52 36.35 -31.98
N THR A 7 -16.67 35.49 -32.54
CA THR A 7 -16.57 34.12 -32.03
C THR A 7 -15.11 33.72 -31.88
N HIS A 8 -14.73 33.81 -30.61
CA HIS A 8 -13.54 33.34 -29.93
C HIS A 8 -13.21 31.88 -30.29
N THR A 9 -12.13 31.64 -31.02
CA THR A 9 -11.62 30.29 -31.27
C THR A 9 -11.01 29.74 -29.99
N HIS A 10 -11.79 28.87 -29.34
CA HIS A 10 -11.45 28.13 -28.15
C HIS A 10 -10.20 27.28 -28.37
N GLU A 11 -9.18 27.51 -27.55
CA GLU A 11 -7.96 26.72 -27.50
C GLU A 11 -8.29 25.23 -27.33
N GLN A 12 -7.68 24.39 -28.17
CA GLN A 12 -7.76 22.94 -28.05
C GLN A 12 -6.91 22.51 -26.86
N GLN A 13 -7.56 22.21 -25.74
CA GLN A 13 -6.94 21.49 -24.65
C GLN A 13 -6.74 20.02 -25.05
N PRO A 14 -5.53 19.45 -24.97
CA PRO A 14 -5.32 18.03 -25.19
C PRO A 14 -6.07 17.25 -24.11
N THR A 15 -6.88 16.29 -24.53
CA THR A 15 -7.56 15.31 -23.68
C THR A 15 -6.51 14.58 -22.85
N VAL A 16 -6.34 15.01 -21.58
CA VAL A 16 -5.70 14.20 -20.55
C VAL A 16 -6.52 12.89 -20.53
N PRO A 17 -5.91 11.71 -20.73
CA PRO A 17 -6.66 10.48 -20.55
C PRO A 17 -7.19 10.52 -19.12
N GLU A 18 -8.50 10.44 -18.97
CA GLU A 18 -9.17 10.30 -17.68
C GLU A 18 -8.52 9.11 -16.97
N GLN A 19 -7.52 9.40 -16.14
CA GLN A 19 -7.10 8.47 -15.13
C GLN A 19 -8.37 8.12 -14.37
N PRO A 20 -8.66 6.84 -14.11
CA PRO A 20 -9.72 6.50 -13.19
C PRO A 20 -9.27 6.98 -11.80
N THR A 21 -9.47 8.26 -11.55
CA THR A 21 -9.41 8.94 -10.27
C THR A 21 -10.65 8.51 -9.49
N ARG A 22 -10.80 7.19 -9.33
CA ARG A 22 -11.84 6.56 -8.52
C ARG A 22 -11.18 6.02 -7.25
N ILE A 23 -10.70 6.98 -6.44
CA ILE A 23 -10.95 7.12 -5.00
C ILE A 23 -11.26 5.81 -4.23
N PHE A 24 -10.41 4.79 -4.33
CA PHE A 24 -10.11 4.00 -3.14
C PHE A 24 -8.85 4.64 -2.61
N ALA A 25 -8.96 5.38 -1.51
CA ALA A 25 -7.77 5.85 -0.81
C ALA A 25 -7.00 4.61 -0.35
N GLN A 26 -6.13 4.08 -1.20
CA GLN A 26 -5.16 3.08 -0.81
C GLN A 26 -4.18 3.83 0.10
N TRP A 27 -4.48 3.80 1.39
CA TRP A 27 -3.70 4.52 2.40
C TRP A 27 -2.27 3.98 2.49
N GLY A 28 -2.05 2.74 2.05
CA GLY A 28 -0.74 2.11 1.97
C GLY A 28 0.08 2.49 0.73
N LEU A 29 1.22 1.83 0.57
CA LEU A 29 2.07 2.01 -0.60
C LEU A 29 1.38 1.48 -1.88
N PRO A 30 1.53 2.16 -3.03
CA PRO A 30 1.09 1.64 -4.31
C PRO A 30 1.69 0.25 -4.56
N HIS A 31 0.84 -0.72 -4.89
CA HIS A 31 1.26 -2.10 -5.11
C HIS A 31 0.26 -2.83 -6.01
N THR A 32 0.73 -3.79 -6.80
CA THR A 32 -0.09 -4.55 -7.78
C THR A 32 -0.57 -5.91 -7.26
N VAL A 33 0.07 -6.47 -6.22
CA VAL A 33 -0.34 -7.77 -5.65
C VAL A 33 -1.71 -7.67 -4.98
N THR A 34 -2.49 -8.73 -5.17
CA THR A 34 -3.82 -8.93 -4.61
C THR A 34 -3.90 -10.40 -4.13
N PRO A 35 -4.39 -10.69 -2.92
CA PRO A 35 -4.90 -9.76 -1.90
C PRO A 35 -3.80 -8.96 -1.17
N ARG A 36 -4.13 -7.76 -0.69
CA ARG A 36 -3.23 -6.90 0.11
C ARG A 36 -3.97 -6.05 1.15
N PHE A 37 -3.26 -5.68 2.20
CA PHE A 37 -3.66 -4.73 3.24
C PHE A 37 -2.73 -3.52 3.15
N GLY A 38 -3.27 -2.31 3.01
CA GLY A 38 -2.50 -1.08 2.95
C GLY A 38 -2.91 -0.13 4.07
N ALA A 39 -1.94 0.48 4.75
CA ALA A 39 -2.21 1.43 5.83
C ALA A 39 -1.23 2.61 5.82
N ARG A 40 -1.71 3.76 6.33
CA ARG A 40 -0.89 4.94 6.64
C ARG A 40 -0.84 5.16 8.14
N LEU A 41 0.33 4.92 8.73
CA LEU A 41 0.56 5.04 10.16
C LEU A 41 1.10 6.43 10.48
N ILE A 42 0.74 6.96 11.66
CA ILE A 42 1.36 8.18 12.18
C ILE A 42 2.68 7.81 12.80
N GLN A 43 3.73 8.52 12.42
CA GLN A 43 5.06 8.37 13.00
C GLN A 43 5.28 9.47 14.05
N GLU A 44 5.50 9.06 15.30
CA GLU A 44 5.96 9.93 16.38
C GLU A 44 7.37 9.49 16.80
N HIS A 45 8.39 10.19 16.31
CA HIS A 45 9.79 9.77 16.42
C HIS A 45 10.02 8.36 15.85
N HIS A 46 10.22 7.36 16.70
CA HIS A 46 10.40 5.95 16.29
C HIS A 46 9.17 5.09 16.61
N ARG A 47 8.07 5.71 17.07
CA ARG A 47 6.81 5.01 17.36
C ARG A 47 5.83 5.15 16.21
N LEU A 48 5.05 4.10 16.00
CA LEU A 48 4.07 4.02 14.92
C LEU A 48 2.67 3.81 15.50
N HIS A 49 1.76 4.71 15.15
CA HIS A 49 0.37 4.65 15.57
C HIS A 49 -0.50 4.23 14.40
N PHE A 50 -1.17 3.10 14.58
CA PHE A 50 -2.13 2.57 13.63
C PHE A 50 -3.49 3.25 13.80
N LEU A 51 -4.12 3.57 12.67
CA LEU A 51 -5.45 4.15 12.61
C LEU A 51 -6.29 3.40 11.56
N SER A 52 -7.39 2.79 12.00
CA SER A 52 -8.23 1.95 11.14
C SER A 52 -8.92 2.72 10.01
N ASP A 53 -9.22 4.01 10.21
CA ASP A 53 -9.76 4.90 9.17
C ASP A 53 -8.73 5.23 8.07
N ARG A 54 -7.45 4.94 8.33
CA ARG A 54 -6.32 5.07 7.40
C ARG A 54 -5.78 3.71 6.97
N ALA A 55 -6.64 2.69 6.95
CA ALA A 55 -6.33 1.35 6.49
C ALA A 55 -7.32 0.92 5.41
N SER A 56 -6.86 0.03 4.54
CA SER A 56 -7.65 -0.51 3.43
C SER A 56 -7.25 -1.96 3.17
N LEU A 57 -8.25 -2.80 2.99
CA LEU A 57 -8.10 -4.20 2.66
C LEU A 57 -8.58 -4.38 1.22
N ILE A 58 -7.70 -4.82 0.33
CA ILE A 58 -7.91 -4.83 -1.12
C ILE A 58 -7.79 -6.28 -1.63
N GLY A 59 -8.77 -6.69 -2.44
CA GLY A 59 -8.89 -8.07 -2.92
C GLY A 59 -9.70 -8.96 -1.99
N GLU A 60 -9.83 -10.23 -2.37
CA GLU A 60 -10.52 -11.24 -1.58
C GLU A 60 -9.57 -11.86 -0.56
N TRP A 61 -9.96 -11.81 0.71
CA TRP A 61 -9.23 -12.40 1.81
C TRP A 61 -10.05 -13.52 2.44
N ALA A 62 -9.42 -14.66 2.70
CA ALA A 62 -9.98 -15.70 3.54
C ALA A 62 -9.97 -15.26 5.01
N GLU A 63 -10.96 -15.69 5.79
CA GLU A 63 -11.09 -15.34 7.21
C GLU A 63 -9.84 -15.73 8.00
N GLU A 64 -9.29 -16.92 7.74
CA GLU A 64 -8.07 -17.39 8.40
C GLU A 64 -6.84 -16.54 8.03
N ALA A 65 -6.84 -15.91 6.84
CA ALA A 65 -5.77 -15.00 6.43
C ALA A 65 -5.89 -13.65 7.14
N ILE A 66 -7.11 -13.19 7.43
CA ILE A 66 -7.35 -11.98 8.24
C ILE A 66 -6.91 -12.24 9.67
N ASP A 67 -7.30 -13.36 10.29
CA ASP A 67 -6.90 -13.70 11.67
C ASP A 67 -5.37 -13.75 11.81
N ARG A 68 -4.68 -14.36 10.83
CA ARG A 68 -3.21 -14.39 10.82
C ARG A 68 -2.61 -13.00 10.64
N LEU A 69 -3.21 -12.14 9.81
CA LEU A 69 -2.76 -10.77 9.63
C LEU A 69 -2.90 -10.00 10.95
N GLU A 70 -4.04 -10.09 11.62
CA GLU A 70 -4.29 -9.43 12.91
C GLU A 70 -3.31 -9.90 13.98
N ALA A 71 -3.02 -11.21 14.04
CA ALA A 71 -2.03 -11.77 14.97
C ALA A 71 -0.59 -11.32 14.66
N SER A 72 -0.26 -11.15 13.37
CA SER A 72 1.08 -10.79 12.91
C SER A 72 1.37 -9.30 12.94
N PHE A 73 0.33 -8.47 12.80
CA PHE A 73 0.44 -7.04 12.63
C PHE A 73 1.22 -6.34 13.75
N PRO A 74 0.97 -6.60 15.05
CA PRO A 74 1.73 -5.97 16.13
C PRO A 74 3.24 -6.24 16.06
N THR A 75 3.64 -7.44 15.62
CA THR A 75 5.05 -7.79 15.48
C THR A 75 5.69 -7.07 14.29
N ILE A 76 4.98 -6.99 13.16
CA ILE A 76 5.40 -6.20 12.01
C ILE A 76 5.61 -4.73 12.41
N ILE A 77 4.69 -4.14 13.17
CA ILE A 77 4.84 -2.74 13.64
C ILE A 77 6.09 -2.57 14.50
N LYS A 78 6.33 -3.46 15.47
CA LYS A 78 7.54 -3.40 16.31
C LYS A 78 8.82 -3.52 15.49
N GLU A 79 8.81 -4.34 14.44
CA GLU A 79 9.96 -4.45 13.54
C GLU A 79 10.19 -3.14 12.78
N LEU A 80 9.14 -2.50 12.26
CA LEU A 80 9.24 -1.19 11.59
C LEU A 80 9.70 -0.07 12.54
N GLU A 81 9.24 -0.07 13.80
CA GLU A 81 9.72 0.85 14.84
C GLU A 81 11.22 0.63 15.13
N ALA A 82 11.68 -0.62 15.18
CA ALA A 82 13.10 -0.93 15.34
C ALA A 82 13.93 -0.46 14.14
N LYS A 83 13.39 -0.54 12.92
CA LYS A 83 14.02 -0.04 11.69
C LYS A 83 14.13 1.49 11.68
N LEU A 84 13.12 2.20 12.19
CA LEU A 84 13.18 3.64 12.44
C LEU A 84 14.28 3.98 13.45
N LEU A 85 14.34 3.26 14.57
CA LEU A 85 15.35 3.49 15.60
C LEU A 85 16.78 3.23 15.09
N ALA A 86 16.96 2.24 14.22
CA ALA A 86 18.24 1.93 13.59
C ALA A 86 18.63 2.89 12.44
N GLY A 87 17.72 3.78 12.01
CA GLY A 87 17.92 4.68 10.87
C GLY A 87 17.81 3.99 9.49
N GLU A 88 17.36 2.74 9.45
CA GLU A 88 17.05 2.02 8.20
C GLU A 88 15.76 2.54 7.54
N LEU A 89 14.86 3.11 8.35
CA LEU A 89 13.79 4.00 7.91
C LEU A 89 14.05 5.41 8.42
N ASP A 90 13.75 6.41 7.61
CA ASP A 90 14.04 7.82 7.91
C ASP A 90 12.83 8.65 7.48
N ALA A 91 12.31 9.48 8.39
CA ALA A 91 11.15 10.33 8.15
C ALA A 91 11.32 11.30 6.98
N GLN A 92 12.57 11.65 6.66
CA GLN A 92 12.95 12.69 5.70
C GLN A 92 13.43 12.11 4.36
N ARG A 93 13.68 10.80 4.29
CA ARG A 93 14.24 10.17 3.09
C ARG A 93 13.31 9.08 2.61
N GLN A 94 12.98 9.14 1.33
CA GLN A 94 12.27 8.05 0.67
C GLN A 94 13.20 6.84 0.60
N GLN A 95 12.81 5.77 1.27
CA GLN A 95 13.47 4.48 1.23
C GLN A 95 12.46 3.39 1.55
N ARG A 96 12.32 2.45 0.61
CA ARG A 96 11.47 1.28 0.81
C ARG A 96 12.27 0.18 1.49
N ILE A 97 11.73 -0.33 2.59
CA ILE A 97 12.21 -1.57 3.21
C ILE A 97 11.14 -2.65 3.07
N THR A 98 11.58 -3.90 3.15
CA THR A 98 10.72 -5.07 3.13
C THR A 98 11.00 -5.90 4.38
N VAL A 99 9.95 -6.26 5.12
CA VAL A 99 10.03 -7.16 6.28
C VAL A 99 9.13 -8.37 6.07
N HIS A 100 9.49 -9.50 6.66
CA HIS A 100 8.75 -10.75 6.52
C HIS A 100 8.38 -11.32 7.89
N HIS A 101 7.09 -11.52 8.13
CA HIS A 101 6.62 -12.07 9.39
C HIS A 101 5.28 -12.78 9.22
N GLY A 102 5.05 -13.89 9.94
CA GLY A 102 3.74 -14.56 9.99
C GLY A 102 3.22 -15.07 8.63
N GLY A 103 4.11 -15.35 7.68
CA GLY A 103 3.71 -15.72 6.31
C GLY A 103 3.28 -14.53 5.45
N PHE A 104 3.60 -13.30 5.87
CA PHE A 104 3.37 -12.07 5.12
C PHE A 104 4.68 -11.41 4.71
N THR A 105 4.60 -10.66 3.61
CA THR A 105 5.59 -9.67 3.21
C THR A 105 4.98 -8.29 3.47
N CYS A 106 5.75 -7.40 4.09
CA CYS A 106 5.36 -6.02 4.35
C CYS A 106 6.40 -5.09 3.74
N ASP A 107 5.98 -4.31 2.75
CA ASP A 107 6.75 -3.18 2.25
C ASP A 107 6.37 -1.93 3.02
N ALA A 108 7.36 -1.14 3.43
CA ALA A 108 7.16 0.12 4.16
C ALA A 108 8.10 1.22 3.66
N ASP A 109 7.59 2.46 3.60
CA ASP A 109 8.35 3.64 3.17
C ASP A 109 7.73 4.89 3.81
N THR A 110 8.56 5.83 4.26
CA THR A 110 8.09 7.10 4.84
C THR A 110 7.72 8.12 3.76
N LEU A 111 8.20 7.92 2.53
CA LEU A 111 8.10 8.83 1.39
C LEU A 111 8.60 10.25 1.70
N GLY A 112 9.51 10.39 2.68
CA GLY A 112 9.98 11.71 3.14
C GLY A 112 8.86 12.58 3.72
N SER A 113 7.83 11.99 4.30
CA SER A 113 6.62 12.71 4.73
C SER A 113 6.73 13.45 6.06
N HIS A 114 7.84 13.30 6.79
CA HIS A 114 8.09 13.89 8.11
C HIS A 114 7.14 13.46 9.25
N GLY A 115 6.22 12.51 9.01
CA GLY A 115 5.27 12.10 10.05
C GLY A 115 4.37 10.92 9.70
N TYR A 116 4.57 10.29 8.54
CA TYR A 116 3.81 9.12 8.14
C TYR A 116 4.71 7.98 7.66
N LEU A 117 4.29 6.77 7.98
CA LEU A 117 4.80 5.55 7.36
C LEU A 117 3.68 4.92 6.53
N TYR A 118 3.96 4.69 5.26
CA TYR A 118 3.06 4.01 4.34
C TYR A 118 3.50 2.56 4.27
N LEU A 119 2.58 1.62 4.49
CA LEU A 119 2.89 0.20 4.39
C LEU A 119 1.87 -0.56 3.57
N THR A 120 2.34 -1.66 2.97
CA THR A 120 1.50 -2.63 2.26
C THR A 120 1.94 -4.04 2.66
N ILE A 121 0.98 -4.81 3.18
CA ILE A 121 1.15 -6.19 3.63
C ILE A 121 0.39 -7.10 2.68
N TYR A 122 1.03 -8.18 2.24
CA TYR A 122 0.41 -9.19 1.40
C TYR A 122 0.94 -10.57 1.78
N PRO A 123 0.16 -11.64 1.57
CA PRO A 123 0.64 -13.00 1.82
C PRO A 123 1.95 -13.22 1.07
N ALA A 124 2.95 -13.77 1.76
CA ALA A 124 4.14 -14.23 1.09
C ALA A 124 3.69 -15.30 0.09
N THR A 125 4.00 -15.10 -1.19
CA THR A 125 3.76 -16.12 -2.20
C THR A 125 4.58 -17.33 -1.77
N SER A 126 3.94 -18.31 -1.13
CA SER A 126 4.54 -19.61 -0.99
C SER A 126 4.74 -20.08 -2.42
N MET A 127 5.97 -20.04 -2.95
CA MET A 127 6.32 -20.63 -4.24
C MET A 127 6.22 -22.17 -4.19
N ASP A 128 5.33 -22.72 -3.36
CA ASP A 128 5.20 -24.13 -3.08
C ASP A 128 3.74 -24.47 -2.76
N ALA A 129 2.90 -24.41 -3.80
CA ALA A 129 1.58 -25.04 -3.78
C ALA A 129 1.12 -25.55 -5.16
N ASN A 130 2.00 -25.54 -6.18
CA ASN A 130 1.63 -25.99 -7.53
C ASN A 130 2.68 -26.88 -8.22
N LEU A 131 3.66 -27.43 -7.50
CA LEU A 131 4.66 -28.34 -8.07
C LEU A 131 4.61 -29.79 -7.57
N LEU A 132 3.68 -30.16 -6.68
CA LEU A 132 3.48 -31.55 -6.27
C LEU A 132 2.00 -31.90 -6.11
N SER A 133 1.24 -31.88 -7.19
CA SER A 133 0.12 -32.83 -7.31
C SER A 133 0.66 -34.12 -7.93
N PRO A 134 0.83 -35.24 -7.19
CA PRO A 134 1.04 -36.53 -7.83
C PRO A 134 -0.21 -36.84 -8.65
N ILE A 135 0.03 -37.04 -9.95
CA ILE A 135 -0.91 -37.50 -10.96
C ILE A 135 -1.69 -38.69 -10.39
N ARG A 136 -2.96 -38.48 -10.01
CA ARG A 136 -3.93 -39.56 -9.92
C ARG A 136 -4.67 -39.65 -11.25
N LYS A 137 -4.26 -40.59 -12.10
CA LYS A 137 -5.06 -41.26 -13.13
C LYS A 137 -4.57 -42.71 -13.18
N THR A 138 -5.31 -43.59 -12.51
CA THR A 138 -6.24 -44.60 -13.08
C THR A 138 -5.48 -45.77 -13.68
#